data_AF-A0A0C4F9L2-F1
#
_entry.id   AF-A0A0C4F9L2-F1
#
_cell.length_a   1.000
_cell.length_b   1.000
_cell.length_c   1.000
_cell.angle_alpha   90.00
_cell.angle_beta   90.00
_cell.angle_gamma   90.00
#
_symmetry.space_group_name_H-M   'P 1'
#
loop_
_entity.id
_entity.type
_entity.pdbx_description
1 polymer ?
#
loop_
_entity_poly.entity_id
_entity_poly.type
_entity_poly.pdbx_seq_one_letter_code
_entity_poly.pdbx_strand_id
1 'polypeptide(L)'
;LHVTIFVHQAMQKIESNPVFHNNSNHPQRPVIEQLMVTLNRLGCFGNGVAVGIIATYYRIGDGTVELYTNRCIMAILSLQSQLIAWPNNEARKNTQESFKEVGFDGCVGLIDGTLVVLSTCPEKDGPDY
;
A
#
# COMPACT_ATOMS: atom_id res chain seq x y z
N LEU A 1 -10.49 -14.96 7.28
CA LEU A 1 -10.91 -13.97 8.30
C LEU A 1 -10.05 -12.70 8.28
N HIS A 2 -8.72 -12.79 8.36
CA HIS A 2 -7.83 -11.62 8.49
C HIS A 2 -7.86 -10.64 7.30
N VAL A 3 -7.87 -11.16 6.06
CA VAL A 3 -7.93 -10.33 4.83
C VAL A 3 -9.25 -9.56 4.74
N THR A 4 -10.38 -10.20 5.05
CA THR A 4 -11.70 -9.56 4.99
C THR A 4 -11.84 -8.40 5.99
N ILE A 5 -11.26 -8.55 7.18
CA ILE A 5 -11.25 -7.49 8.21
C ILE A 5 -10.45 -6.28 7.72
N PHE A 6 -9.26 -6.50 7.15
CA PHE A 6 -8.44 -5.42 6.60
C PHE A 6 -9.16 -4.67 5.48
N VAL A 7 -9.79 -5.38 4.55
CA VAL A 7 -10.55 -4.77 3.45
C VAL A 7 -11.69 -3.91 4.01
N HIS A 8 -12.41 -4.39 5.02
CA HIS A 8 -13.50 -3.63 5.62
C HIS A 8 -13.02 -2.36 6.34
N GLN A 9 -11.91 -2.44 7.08
CA GLN A 9 -11.31 -1.28 7.75
C GLN A 9 -10.79 -0.24 6.75
N ALA A 10 -10.15 -0.69 5.66
CA ALA A 10 -9.70 0.19 4.60
C ALA A 10 -10.88 0.89 3.90
N MET A 11 -11.96 0.14 3.61
CA MET A 11 -13.18 0.68 3.02
C MET A 11 -13.79 1.79 3.88
N GLN A 12 -13.96 1.57 5.19
CA GLN A 12 -14.52 2.58 6.10
C GLN A 12 -13.72 3.89 6.12
N LYS A 13 -12.40 3.82 5.89
CA LYS A 13 -11.54 5.02 5.85
C LYS A 13 -11.66 5.81 4.54
N ILE A 14 -12.05 5.16 3.44
CA ILE A 14 -12.03 5.78 2.11
C ILE A 14 -13.42 6.00 1.51
N GLU A 15 -14.49 5.41 2.08
CA GLU A 15 -15.83 5.43 1.49
C GLU A 15 -16.41 6.83 1.30
N SER A 16 -16.07 7.77 2.19
CA SER A 16 -16.50 9.16 2.12
C SER A 16 -15.75 9.99 1.08
N ASN A 17 -14.72 9.43 0.43
CA ASN A 17 -13.93 10.16 -0.53
C ASN A 17 -14.78 10.57 -1.75
N PRO A 18 -14.69 11.83 -2.22
CA PRO A 18 -15.45 12.32 -3.37
C PRO A 18 -15.25 11.49 -4.65
N VAL A 19 -14.13 10.80 -4.80
CA VAL A 19 -13.82 9.98 -5.98
C VAL A 19 -14.84 8.84 -6.21
N PHE A 20 -15.49 8.37 -5.16
CA PHE A 20 -16.54 7.34 -5.21
C PHE A 20 -17.94 7.89 -5.43
N HIS A 21 -18.08 9.22 -5.51
CA HIS A 21 -19.33 9.91 -5.76
C HIS A 21 -19.30 10.51 -7.17
N ASN A 22 -20.35 10.29 -7.97
CA ASN A 22 -20.51 10.97 -9.25
C ASN A 22 -21.77 11.84 -9.22
N ASN A 23 -21.81 12.87 -10.07
CA ASN A 23 -23.00 13.70 -10.26
C ASN A 23 -23.82 13.17 -11.45
N SER A 24 -24.15 11.88 -11.43
CA SER A 24 -24.88 11.24 -12.53
C SER A 24 -26.06 10.42 -12.01
N ASN A 25 -27.01 10.14 -12.90
CA ASN A 25 -28.14 9.25 -12.60
C ASN A 25 -27.76 7.76 -12.59
N HIS A 26 -26.49 7.43 -12.86
CA HIS A 26 -25.98 6.07 -12.84
C HIS A 26 -25.10 5.87 -11.61
N PRO A 27 -25.57 5.10 -10.61
CA PRO A 27 -24.81 4.89 -9.38
C PRO A 27 -23.48 4.21 -9.70
N GLN A 28 -22.41 4.67 -9.05
CA GLN A 28 -21.14 3.95 -9.08
C GLN A 28 -21.29 2.60 -8.37
N ARG A 29 -20.46 1.62 -8.75
CA ARG A 29 -20.40 0.36 -8.00
C ARG A 29 -19.90 0.58 -6.57
N PRO A 30 -20.32 -0.28 -5.61
CA PRO A 30 -19.90 -0.17 -4.22
C PRO A 30 -18.38 -0.06 -4.05
N VAL A 31 -17.93 0.77 -3.11
CA VAL A 31 -16.50 1.01 -2.82
C VAL A 31 -15.77 -0.30 -2.50
N ILE A 32 -16.44 -1.21 -1.78
CA ILE A 32 -15.89 -2.53 -1.45
C ILE A 32 -15.53 -3.35 -2.69
N GLU A 33 -16.33 -3.30 -3.76
CA GLU A 33 -16.04 -4.01 -5.00
C GLU A 33 -14.84 -3.40 -5.73
N GLN A 34 -14.80 -2.07 -5.81
CA GLN A 34 -13.67 -1.35 -6.41
C GLN A 34 -12.37 -1.66 -5.65
N LEU A 35 -12.45 -1.72 -4.32
CA LEU A 35 -11.32 -2.02 -3.43
C LEU A 35 -10.86 -3.48 -3.57
N MET A 36 -11.78 -4.45 -3.68
CA MET A 36 -11.42 -5.85 -3.91
C MET A 36 -10.65 -6.05 -5.22
N VAL A 37 -11.11 -5.44 -6.31
CA VAL A 37 -10.42 -5.49 -7.61
C VAL A 37 -9.03 -4.87 -7.50
N THR A 38 -8.94 -3.71 -6.86
CA THR A 38 -7.67 -3.00 -6.67
C THR A 38 -6.68 -3.81 -5.83
N LEU A 39 -7.13 -4.37 -4.70
CA LEU A 39 -6.26 -5.16 -3.83
C LEU A 39 -5.81 -6.46 -4.49
N ASN A 40 -6.67 -7.11 -5.27
CA ASN A 40 -6.26 -8.28 -6.06
C ASN A 40 -5.18 -7.89 -7.08
N ARG A 41 -5.34 -6.74 -7.75
CA ARG A 41 -4.33 -6.21 -8.67
C ARG A 41 -2.99 -5.91 -7.98
N LEU A 42 -3.03 -5.28 -6.81
CA LEU A 42 -1.82 -4.89 -6.06
C LEU A 42 -1.16 -6.07 -5.33
N GLY A 43 -1.92 -7.11 -4.99
CA GLY A 43 -1.45 -8.30 -4.29
C GLY A 43 -0.91 -9.41 -5.20
N CYS A 44 -1.12 -9.30 -6.52
CA CYS A 44 -0.56 -10.22 -7.50
C CYS A 44 0.82 -9.76 -7.99
N PHE A 45 1.65 -10.70 -8.46
CA PHE A 45 2.95 -10.42 -9.06
C PHE A 45 3.05 -11.03 -10.47
N GLY A 46 3.93 -10.47 -11.31
CA GLY A 46 4.15 -10.94 -12.68
C GLY A 46 2.89 -10.86 -13.55
N ASN A 47 2.63 -11.89 -14.36
CA ASN A 47 1.49 -11.93 -15.29
C ASN A 47 0.11 -11.90 -14.59
N GLY A 48 0.05 -12.15 -13.28
CA GLY A 48 -1.19 -12.04 -12.48
C GLY A 48 -1.71 -10.60 -12.34
N VAL A 49 -0.89 -9.60 -12.62
CA VAL A 49 -1.25 -8.16 -12.57
C VAL A 49 -1.84 -7.66 -13.89
N ALA A 50 -1.79 -8.48 -14.94
CA ALA A 50 -2.28 -8.09 -16.26
C ALA A 50 -3.76 -7.70 -16.20
N VAL A 51 -4.06 -6.49 -16.67
CA VAL A 51 -5.41 -5.89 -16.62
C VAL A 51 -6.46 -6.83 -17.21
N GLY A 52 -6.17 -7.44 -18.37
CA GLY A 52 -7.08 -8.38 -19.03
C GLY A 52 -7.37 -9.65 -18.23
N ILE A 53 -6.42 -10.15 -17.43
CA ILE A 53 -6.63 -11.32 -16.57
C ILE A 53 -7.59 -10.96 -15.43
N ILE A 54 -7.39 -9.80 -14.81
CA ILE A 54 -8.23 -9.29 -13.73
C ILE A 54 -9.63 -8.95 -14.25
N ALA A 55 -9.72 -8.31 -15.42
CA ALA A 55 -10.97 -7.99 -16.09
C ALA A 55 -11.79 -9.26 -16.39
N THR A 56 -11.13 -10.29 -16.91
CA THR A 56 -11.75 -11.61 -17.16
C THR A 56 -12.24 -12.25 -15.87
N TYR A 57 -11.41 -12.24 -14.81
CA TYR A 57 -11.74 -12.83 -13.52
C TYR A 57 -12.98 -12.18 -12.87
N TYR A 58 -13.04 -10.84 -12.88
CA TYR A 58 -14.17 -10.09 -12.30
C TYR A 58 -15.32 -9.84 -13.28
N ARG A 59 -15.21 -10.28 -14.53
CA ARG A 59 -16.20 -10.06 -15.61
C ARG A 59 -16.55 -8.57 -15.78
N ILE A 60 -15.52 -7.74 -15.83
CA ILE A 60 -15.62 -6.29 -16.06
C ILE A 60 -14.74 -5.89 -17.23
N GLY A 61 -14.88 -4.67 -17.73
CA GLY A 61 -14.00 -4.16 -18.78
C GLY A 61 -12.62 -3.79 -18.25
N ASP A 62 -11.59 -3.90 -19.09
CA ASP A 62 -10.21 -3.50 -18.77
C ASP A 62 -10.13 -2.07 -18.23
N GLY A 63 -10.82 -1.13 -18.90
CA GLY A 63 -10.91 0.26 -18.43
C GLY A 63 -11.59 0.40 -17.06
N THR A 64 -12.49 -0.52 -16.69
CA THR A 64 -13.09 -0.54 -15.35
C THR A 64 -12.08 -0.97 -14.29
N VAL A 65 -11.21 -1.95 -14.59
CA VAL A 65 -10.13 -2.37 -13.67
C VAL A 65 -9.20 -1.20 -13.39
N GLU A 66 -8.76 -0.49 -14.44
CA GLU A 66 -7.92 0.69 -14.29
C GLU A 66 -8.60 1.81 -13.52
N LEU A 67 -9.87 2.09 -13.85
CA LEU A 67 -10.67 3.09 -13.16
C LEU A 67 -10.77 2.79 -11.65
N TYR A 68 -11.10 1.56 -11.27
CA TYR A 68 -11.18 1.16 -9.86
C TYR A 68 -9.84 1.30 -9.16
N THR A 69 -8.77 0.85 -9.81
CA THR A 69 -7.40 0.96 -9.30
C THR A 69 -7.04 2.42 -9.02
N ASN A 70 -7.25 3.31 -9.98
CA ASN A 70 -6.92 4.73 -9.85
C ASN A 70 -7.75 5.41 -8.75
N ARG A 71 -9.04 5.10 -8.66
CA ARG A 71 -9.91 5.65 -7.60
C ARG A 71 -9.45 5.24 -6.21
N CYS A 72 -9.19 3.95 -6.02
CA CYS A 72 -8.72 3.44 -4.74
C CYS A 72 -7.33 4.01 -4.38
N ILE A 73 -6.40 4.11 -5.33
CA ILE A 73 -5.09 4.75 -5.08
C ILE A 73 -5.26 6.21 -4.68
N MET A 74 -6.06 7.00 -5.42
CA MET A 74 -6.31 8.41 -5.07
C MET A 74 -6.94 8.56 -3.68
N ALA A 75 -7.90 7.70 -3.33
CA ALA A 75 -8.53 7.75 -2.03
C ALA A 75 -7.56 7.36 -0.90
N ILE A 76 -6.71 6.34 -1.10
CA ILE A 76 -5.69 5.95 -0.14
C ILE A 76 -4.64 7.06 0.03
N LEU A 77 -4.17 7.67 -1.06
CA LEU A 77 -3.21 8.78 -1.02
C LEU A 77 -3.79 10.01 -0.31
N SER A 78 -5.10 10.23 -0.33
CA SER A 78 -5.72 11.31 0.43
C SER A 78 -5.56 11.16 1.96
N LEU A 79 -5.28 9.95 2.45
CA LEU A 79 -5.01 9.66 3.86
C LEU A 79 -3.53 9.82 4.23
N GLN A 80 -2.65 10.08 3.26
CA GLN A 80 -1.20 10.09 3.45
C GLN A 80 -0.76 10.99 4.62
N SER A 81 -1.27 12.21 4.68
CA SER A 81 -0.91 13.17 5.74
C SER A 81 -1.35 12.76 7.14
N GLN A 82 -2.37 11.89 7.24
CA GLN A 82 -2.89 11.40 8.53
C GLN A 82 -2.16 10.13 8.99
N LEU A 83 -1.64 9.35 8.04
CA LEU A 83 -1.06 8.03 8.30
C LEU A 83 0.47 8.02 8.26
N ILE A 84 1.08 8.92 7.48
CA ILE A 84 2.52 9.00 7.30
C ILE A 84 3.02 10.29 7.94
N ALA A 85 3.70 10.14 9.07
CA ALA A 85 4.49 11.20 9.68
C ALA A 85 5.97 10.90 9.49
N TRP A 86 6.73 11.84 8.92
CA TRP A 86 8.18 11.73 8.94
C TRP A 86 8.68 11.96 10.38
N PRO A 87 9.60 11.11 10.89
CA PRO A 87 10.19 11.33 12.20
C PRO A 87 10.88 12.68 12.26
N ASN A 88 10.63 13.41 13.36
CA ASN A 88 11.31 14.67 13.64
C ASN A 88 12.78 14.42 14.02
N ASN A 89 13.57 15.48 14.19
CA ASN A 89 15.01 15.36 14.45
C ASN A 89 15.33 14.51 15.70
N GLU A 90 14.52 14.60 16.74
CA GLU A 90 14.70 13.82 17.97
C GLU A 90 14.38 12.34 17.75
N ALA A 91 13.23 12.03 17.14
CA ALA A 91 12.86 10.68 16.78
C ALA A 91 13.90 10.04 15.86
N ARG A 92 14.41 10.78 14.88
CA ARG A 92 15.49 10.32 13.99
C ARG A 92 16.76 9.98 14.76
N LYS A 93 17.17 10.83 15.72
CA LYS A 93 18.35 10.60 16.55
C LYS A 93 18.18 9.35 17.43
N ASN A 94 17.02 9.19 18.05
CA ASN A 94 16.70 8.01 18.85
C ASN A 94 16.71 6.73 18.01
N THR A 95 16.18 6.79 16.77
CA THR A 95 16.23 5.68 15.82
C THR A 95 17.68 5.36 15.43
N GLN A 96 18.50 6.36 15.11
CA GLN A 96 19.91 6.17 14.79
C GLN A 96 20.70 5.53 15.93
N GLU A 97 20.47 5.97 17.16
CA GLU A 97 21.12 5.39 18.35
C GLU A 97 20.70 3.92 18.54
N SER A 98 19.41 3.62 18.41
CA SER A 98 18.89 2.24 18.51
C SER A 98 19.44 1.32 17.42
N PHE A 99 19.50 1.79 16.18
CA PHE A 99 19.98 0.99 15.05
C PHE A 99 21.51 0.85 15.00
N LYS A 100 22.24 1.80 15.60
CA LYS A 100 23.69 1.68 15.79
C LYS A 100 24.05 0.47 16.66
N GLU A 101 23.23 0.15 17.67
CA GLU A 101 23.47 -1.02 18.54
C GLU A 101 23.43 -2.35 17.77
N VAL A 102 22.61 -2.43 16.72
CA VAL A 102 22.45 -3.59 15.83
C VAL A 102 23.27 -3.49 14.53
N GLY A 103 24.23 -2.57 14.45
CA GLY A 103 25.20 -2.50 13.33
C GLY A 103 24.78 -1.63 12.14
N PHE A 104 23.70 -0.85 12.24
CA PHE A 104 23.21 0.05 11.21
C PHE A 104 23.39 1.53 11.62
N ASP A 105 24.64 1.98 11.73
CA ASP A 105 24.95 3.37 12.12
C ASP A 105 24.36 4.37 11.11
N GLY A 106 23.74 5.42 11.62
CA GLY A 106 23.07 6.45 10.81
C GLY A 106 21.67 6.07 10.27
N CYS A 107 21.16 4.86 10.53
CA CYS A 107 19.82 4.42 10.11
C CYS A 107 18.71 5.24 10.77
N VAL A 108 17.81 5.82 9.97
CA VAL A 108 16.70 6.68 10.43
C VAL A 108 15.33 5.98 10.36
N GLY A 109 15.30 4.69 10.01
CA GLY A 109 14.08 3.90 9.92
C GLY A 109 14.26 2.66 9.03
N LEU A 110 13.36 1.69 9.21
CA LEU A 110 13.31 0.45 8.44
C LEU A 110 11.95 0.33 7.76
N ILE A 111 11.95 -0.11 6.50
CA ILE A 111 10.74 -0.46 5.75
C ILE A 111 10.85 -1.94 5.42
N ASP A 112 9.91 -2.75 5.92
CA ASP A 112 9.83 -4.16 5.54
C ASP A 112 9.37 -4.28 4.08
N GLY A 113 9.93 -5.24 3.34
CA GLY A 113 9.49 -5.56 1.98
C GLY A 113 10.50 -5.40 0.84
N THR A 114 11.80 -5.17 1.11
CA THR A 114 12.84 -5.27 0.08
C THR A 114 14.14 -5.74 0.71
N LEU A 115 14.71 -6.85 0.21
CA LEU A 115 16.10 -7.20 0.47
C LEU A 115 16.98 -6.11 -0.16
N VAL A 116 17.38 -5.14 0.65
CA VAL A 116 18.38 -4.16 0.22
C VAL A 116 19.71 -4.91 0.22
N VAL A 117 20.28 -5.10 -0.97
CA VAL A 117 21.65 -5.62 -1.08
C VAL A 117 22.58 -4.57 -0.46
N LEU A 118 23.11 -4.88 0.72
CA LEU A 118 24.05 -4.00 1.40
C LEU A 118 25.38 -4.02 0.63
N SER A 119 25.95 -2.84 0.35
CA SER A 119 27.28 -2.73 -0.27
C SER A 119 28.39 -3.23 0.64
N THR A 120 28.12 -3.29 1.95
CA THR A 120 29.03 -3.73 2.99
C THR A 120 28.29 -4.64 3.96
N CYS A 121 28.92 -5.75 4.34
CA CYS A 121 28.43 -6.63 5.39
C CYS A 121 28.31 -5.84 6.72
N PRO A 122 27.18 -5.91 7.44
CA PRO A 122 27.07 -5.32 8.77
C PRO A 122 28.18 -5.82 9.70
N GLU A 123 28.70 -4.93 10.56
CA GLU A 123 29.79 -5.29 11.50
C GLU A 123 29.35 -6.30 12.56
N LYS A 124 28.03 -6.41 12.82
CA LYS A 124 27.42 -7.38 13.75
C LYS A 124 26.43 -8.26 12.99
N ASP A 125 26.48 -9.56 13.26
CA ASP A 125 25.54 -10.56 12.72
C ASP A 125 25.38 -10.51 11.18
N GLY A 126 26.44 -10.12 10.47
CA GLY A 126 26.46 -10.01 9.02
C GLY A 126 26.03 -11.24 8.20
N PRO A 127 26.12 -12.51 8.69
CA PRO A 127 25.55 -13.66 8.01
C PRO A 127 24.02 -13.71 7.96
N ASP A 128 23.32 -12.95 8.81
CA ASP A 128 21.86 -12.99 8.98
C ASP A 128 21.11 -11.97 8.09
N TYR A 129 21.85 -11.16 7.31
CA TYR A 129 21.34 -10.09 6.44
C TYR A 129 21.81 -10.26 5.00
#